data_AF-A0A945BK25-F1
#
_entry.id   AF-A0A945BK25-F1
#
_cell.length_a   1.000
_cell.length_b   1.000
_cell.length_c   1.000
_cell.angle_alpha   90.00
_cell.angle_beta   90.00
_cell.angle_gamma   90.00
#
_symmetry.space_group_name_H-M   'P 1'
#
loop_
_entity.id
_entity.type
_entity.pdbx_description
1 polymer ?
#
loop_
_entity_poly.entity_id
_entity_poly.type
_entity_poly.pdbx_seq_one_letter_code
_entity_poly.pdbx_strand_id
1 'polypeptide(L)'
;MKRIIIILLGLAALPGASETRATQFAAEVVSYKSGVGFATDWSTGAGYINKDAIVGPPARETPGEWGGPITPFSPPYLLDQILSIGVGGEVTLKFGKPIRDESINPFGLDFLVFGCAGFTITNGDFGGGGITDGTLFDQAAGETRVSVSADGDAWFVLDPKRAPAFDAYHPTDGSGDFGVPVNPALAKDDFAAAGLSKFTELYDGSGGGTGYDIGW
;
A
#
# COMPACT_ATOMS: atom_id res chain seq x y z
N MET A 1 23.81 -56.29 41.43
CA MET A 1 23.14 -54.97 41.55
C MET A 1 23.53 -54.12 40.34
N LYS A 2 22.54 -53.51 39.67
CA LYS A 2 22.62 -52.99 38.29
C LYS A 2 23.54 -51.77 38.14
N ARG A 3 24.35 -51.74 37.08
CA ARG A 3 25.12 -50.55 36.64
C ARG A 3 24.18 -49.62 35.87
N ILE A 4 24.04 -48.38 36.34
CA ILE A 4 23.28 -47.34 35.65
C ILE A 4 24.27 -46.50 34.84
N ILE A 5 24.10 -46.49 33.52
CA ILE A 5 24.82 -45.63 32.59
C ILE A 5 23.94 -44.40 32.37
N ILE A 6 24.44 -43.22 32.73
CA ILE A 6 23.77 -41.94 32.48
C ILE A 6 24.32 -41.38 31.17
N ILE A 7 23.47 -41.35 30.14
CA ILE A 7 23.77 -40.69 28.86
C ILE A 7 23.26 -39.24 29.00
N LEU A 8 24.18 -38.27 29.06
CA LEU A 8 23.83 -36.86 28.93
C LEU A 8 23.56 -36.55 27.46
N LEU A 9 22.30 -36.24 27.14
CA LEU A 9 21.91 -35.68 25.85
C LEU A 9 22.19 -34.17 25.90
N GLY A 10 23.26 -33.72 25.23
CA GLY A 10 23.55 -32.30 25.05
C GLY A 10 22.56 -31.70 24.05
N LEU A 11 21.62 -30.88 24.54
CA LEU A 11 20.73 -30.10 23.70
C LEU A 11 21.52 -28.92 23.13
N ALA A 12 22.00 -29.03 21.90
CA ALA A 12 22.60 -27.92 21.18
C ALA A 12 21.49 -26.92 20.82
N ALA A 13 21.43 -25.81 21.55
CA ALA A 13 20.62 -24.66 21.17
C ALA A 13 21.26 -24.01 19.94
N LEU A 14 20.73 -24.31 18.76
CA LEU A 14 21.00 -23.54 17.56
C LEU A 14 20.38 -22.14 17.77
N PRO A 15 21.16 -21.05 17.75
CA PRO A 15 20.57 -19.72 17.67
C PRO A 15 19.83 -19.64 16.35
N GLY A 16 18.49 -19.64 16.42
CA GLY A 16 17.67 -19.32 15.26
C GLY A 16 18.10 -17.95 14.75
N ALA A 17 18.58 -17.90 13.51
CA ALA A 17 18.72 -16.63 12.82
C ALA A 17 17.31 -16.02 12.79
N SER A 18 17.10 -14.96 13.58
CA SER A 18 15.92 -14.12 13.42
C SER A 18 16.06 -13.50 12.04
N GLU A 19 15.35 -14.03 11.04
CA GLU A 19 15.26 -13.38 9.75
C GLU A 19 14.64 -12.01 9.96
N THR A 20 15.47 -10.98 9.92
CA THR A 20 15.03 -9.59 9.96
C THR A 20 14.32 -9.30 8.65
N ARG A 21 12.99 -9.48 8.63
CA ARG A 21 12.11 -8.97 7.58
C ARG A 21 12.21 -7.44 7.48
N ALA A 22 11.92 -6.91 6.30
CA ALA A 22 11.78 -5.49 6.05
C ALA A 22 10.83 -4.84 7.09
N THR A 23 10.98 -3.54 7.35
CA THR A 23 9.92 -2.81 8.07
C THR A 23 8.69 -2.77 7.18
N GLN A 24 7.50 -3.00 7.75
CA GLN A 24 6.27 -3.05 6.95
C GLN A 24 5.98 -1.72 6.22
N PHE A 25 6.44 -0.60 6.78
CA PHE A 25 6.19 0.73 6.24
C PHE A 25 7.48 1.51 6.04
N ALA A 26 7.40 2.55 5.19
CA ALA A 26 8.41 3.59 5.12
C ALA A 26 8.58 4.26 6.49
N ALA A 27 9.83 4.48 6.88
CA ALA A 27 10.18 5.04 8.19
C ALA A 27 10.60 6.51 8.10
N GLU A 28 10.99 6.97 6.90
CA GLU A 28 11.58 8.30 6.72
C GLU A 28 11.27 8.83 5.31
N VAL A 29 10.96 10.13 5.22
CA VAL A 29 10.96 10.89 3.97
C VAL A 29 12.31 11.55 3.79
N VAL A 30 13.14 11.02 2.89
CA VAL A 30 14.49 11.53 2.62
C VAL A 30 14.43 12.86 1.89
N SER A 31 13.57 12.94 0.87
CA SER A 31 13.37 14.15 0.09
C SER A 31 11.94 14.21 -0.44
N TYR A 32 11.45 15.43 -0.63
CA TYR A 32 10.19 15.68 -1.31
C TYR A 32 10.30 17.02 -2.03
N LYS A 33 9.93 17.01 -3.30
CA LYS A 33 9.85 18.18 -4.15
C LYS A 33 8.51 18.12 -4.89
N SER A 34 7.63 19.07 -4.58
CA SER A 34 6.37 19.17 -5.30
C SER A 34 6.59 19.56 -6.76
N GLY A 35 5.76 19.00 -7.62
CA GLY A 35 5.64 19.31 -9.04
C GLY A 35 4.58 20.37 -9.32
N VAL A 36 4.29 20.55 -10.60
CA VAL A 36 3.23 21.44 -11.06
C VAL A 36 1.87 20.75 -10.87
N GLY A 37 0.88 21.50 -10.38
CA GLY A 37 -0.48 21.00 -10.23
C GLY A 37 -0.66 19.97 -9.10
N PHE A 38 0.20 19.99 -8.08
CA PHE A 38 -0.07 19.23 -6.86
C PHE A 38 -1.41 19.67 -6.25
N ALA A 39 -2.14 18.74 -5.65
CA ALA A 39 -3.46 18.97 -5.12
C ALA A 39 -3.45 19.97 -3.95
N THR A 40 -4.56 20.68 -3.80
CA THR A 40 -4.85 21.54 -2.65
C THR A 40 -6.22 21.19 -2.10
N ASP A 41 -6.36 21.22 -0.77
CA ASP A 41 -7.64 21.06 -0.12
C ASP A 41 -8.63 22.11 -0.63
N TRP A 42 -9.82 21.67 -1.02
CA TRP A 42 -10.83 22.53 -1.62
C TRP A 42 -11.31 23.61 -0.65
N SER A 43 -11.41 23.27 0.64
CA SER A 43 -12.02 24.16 1.64
C SER A 43 -11.08 25.24 2.13
N THR A 44 -9.79 24.91 2.29
CA THR A 44 -8.77 25.77 2.90
C THR A 44 -7.77 26.32 1.88
N GLY A 45 -7.66 25.69 0.71
CA GLY A 45 -6.59 25.96 -0.26
C GLY A 45 -5.20 25.47 0.18
N ALA A 46 -5.11 24.75 1.30
CA ALA A 46 -3.84 24.22 1.78
C ALA A 46 -3.34 23.08 0.89
N GLY A 47 -2.03 23.02 0.65
CA GLY A 47 -1.43 21.97 -0.17
C GLY A 47 -1.35 20.63 0.54
N TYR A 48 -1.58 19.53 -0.19
CA TYR A 48 -1.28 18.15 0.27
C TYR A 48 0.23 17.90 0.24
N ILE A 49 0.98 18.61 1.08
CA ILE A 49 2.45 18.62 1.11
C ILE A 49 3.04 18.15 2.44
N ASN A 50 2.19 17.65 3.34
CA ASN A 50 2.61 17.14 4.63
C ASN A 50 3.34 15.80 4.46
N LYS A 51 4.65 15.79 4.74
CA LYS A 51 5.50 14.60 4.58
C LYS A 51 5.21 13.52 5.61
N ASP A 52 4.69 13.91 6.77
CA ASP A 52 4.39 12.96 7.84
C ASP A 52 3.17 12.07 7.50
N ALA A 53 2.38 12.47 6.49
CA ALA A 53 1.21 11.71 6.00
C ALA A 53 1.57 10.39 5.30
N ILE A 54 2.84 10.18 4.94
CA ILE A 54 3.29 9.03 4.13
C ILE A 54 4.39 8.19 4.80
N VAL A 55 4.55 8.34 6.12
CA VAL A 55 5.38 7.45 6.94
C VAL A 55 4.50 6.62 7.86
N GLY A 56 4.89 5.37 8.09
CA GLY A 56 4.07 4.44 8.86
C GLY A 56 2.88 3.88 8.06
N PRO A 57 1.88 3.30 8.76
CA PRO A 57 0.75 2.65 8.10
C PRO A 57 -0.17 3.66 7.39
N PRO A 58 -0.80 3.27 6.27
CA PRO A 58 -1.95 3.98 5.73
C PRO A 58 -3.01 4.25 6.80
N ALA A 59 -3.77 5.34 6.62
CA ALA A 59 -4.87 5.66 7.51
C ALA A 59 -5.97 4.59 7.44
N ARG A 60 -6.57 4.27 8.59
CA ARG A 60 -7.71 3.34 8.69
C ARG A 60 -9.06 4.04 8.71
N GLU A 61 -9.07 5.28 9.17
CA GLU A 61 -10.26 6.10 9.30
C GLU A 61 -9.91 7.54 8.94
N THR A 62 -10.90 8.26 8.43
CA THR A 62 -10.86 9.70 8.25
C THR A 62 -11.60 10.37 9.41
N PRO A 63 -10.96 11.25 10.20
CA PRO A 63 -11.63 11.96 11.28
C PRO A 63 -12.58 13.06 10.78
N GLY A 64 -13.48 13.49 11.67
CA GLY A 64 -14.38 14.62 11.43
C GLY A 64 -15.83 14.22 11.20
N GLU A 65 -16.69 15.23 11.04
CA GLU A 65 -18.15 15.06 10.88
C GLU A 65 -18.51 14.25 9.62
N TRP A 66 -17.74 14.43 8.56
CA TRP A 66 -17.89 13.73 7.28
C TRP A 66 -16.90 12.58 7.12
N GLY A 67 -16.24 12.21 8.21
CA GLY A 67 -15.29 11.13 8.29
C GLY A 67 -15.93 9.75 8.42
N GLY A 68 -15.10 8.74 8.61
CA GLY A 68 -15.52 7.34 8.75
C GLY A 68 -14.40 6.38 8.39
N PRO A 69 -14.67 5.07 8.36
CA PRO A 69 -13.73 4.06 7.90
C PRO A 69 -13.25 4.35 6.49
N ILE A 70 -11.95 4.20 6.25
CA ILE A 70 -11.40 4.19 4.89
C ILE A 70 -11.80 2.86 4.27
N THR A 71 -12.48 2.95 3.13
CA THR A 71 -12.92 1.78 2.36
C THR A 71 -12.63 2.02 0.88
N PRO A 72 -12.71 0.99 0.03
CA PRO A 72 -12.59 1.20 -1.41
C PRO A 72 -13.65 2.12 -2.01
N PHE A 73 -14.73 2.48 -1.30
CA PHE A 73 -15.71 3.51 -1.69
C PHE A 73 -15.49 4.87 -1.04
N SER A 74 -14.65 4.95 -0.02
CA SER A 74 -14.41 6.17 0.77
C SER A 74 -12.91 6.25 1.06
N PRO A 75 -12.11 6.64 0.04
CA PRO A 75 -10.66 6.75 0.18
C PRO A 75 -10.29 7.85 1.19
N PRO A 76 -9.03 7.86 1.69
CA PRO A 76 -8.53 9.00 2.45
C PRO A 76 -8.68 10.29 1.65
N TYR A 77 -8.77 11.43 2.33
CA TYR A 77 -8.83 12.74 1.66
C TYR A 77 -8.24 13.89 2.48
N LEU A 78 -7.76 13.67 3.71
CA LEU A 78 -7.22 14.75 4.53
C LEU A 78 -5.72 14.98 4.30
N LEU A 79 -5.28 16.20 4.64
CA LEU A 79 -3.89 16.67 4.50
C LEU A 79 -2.88 15.83 5.31
N ASP A 80 -3.33 15.11 6.33
CA ASP A 80 -2.52 14.22 7.18
C ASP A 80 -2.61 12.75 6.74
N GLN A 81 -3.34 12.43 5.67
CA GLN A 81 -3.49 11.08 5.14
C GLN A 81 -2.87 10.89 3.75
N ILE A 82 -2.65 11.99 3.00
CA ILE A 82 -2.18 11.93 1.61
C ILE A 82 -1.10 12.99 1.35
N LEU A 83 -0.09 12.61 0.57
CA LEU A 83 0.84 13.52 -0.08
C LEU A 83 0.56 13.59 -1.59
N SER A 84 0.43 14.79 -2.14
CA SER A 84 0.33 15.00 -3.59
C SER A 84 1.69 15.37 -4.19
N ILE A 85 2.15 14.62 -5.18
CA ILE A 85 3.45 14.86 -5.83
C ILE A 85 3.37 15.95 -6.90
N GLY A 86 2.38 15.90 -7.80
CA GLY A 86 2.28 16.81 -8.96
C GLY A 86 3.24 16.45 -10.11
N VAL A 87 3.01 17.02 -11.30
CA VAL A 87 3.77 16.70 -12.52
C VAL A 87 5.21 17.21 -12.39
N GLY A 88 6.17 16.31 -12.62
CA GLY A 88 7.61 16.61 -12.47
C GLY A 88 8.08 16.75 -11.02
N GLY A 89 7.21 16.44 -10.05
CA GLY A 89 7.57 16.30 -8.65
C GLY A 89 8.10 14.90 -8.34
N GLU A 90 8.67 14.75 -7.15
CA GLU A 90 9.18 13.46 -6.66
C GLU A 90 9.15 13.40 -5.13
N VAL A 91 9.09 12.18 -4.60
CA VAL A 91 9.27 11.89 -3.19
C VAL A 91 10.18 10.68 -3.05
N THR A 92 11.15 10.76 -2.15
CA THR A 92 12.03 9.64 -1.82
C THR A 92 11.73 9.18 -0.40
N LEU A 93 11.35 7.91 -0.29
CA LEU A 93 11.07 7.23 0.97
C LEU A 93 12.17 6.24 1.32
N LYS A 94 12.39 6.02 2.60
CA LYS A 94 13.34 5.04 3.11
C LYS A 94 12.67 4.11 4.12
N PHE A 95 12.89 2.82 3.91
CA PHE A 95 12.48 1.79 4.86
C PHE A 95 13.50 1.66 5.98
N GLY A 96 13.04 1.39 7.20
CA GLY A 96 13.92 1.18 8.36
C GLY A 96 14.76 -0.09 8.24
N LYS A 97 14.27 -1.07 7.47
CA LYS A 97 15.03 -2.25 7.01
C LYS A 97 14.78 -2.45 5.51
N PRO A 98 15.79 -2.87 4.74
CA PRO A 98 15.64 -3.04 3.29
C PRO A 98 14.50 -3.98 2.90
N ILE A 99 13.78 -3.62 1.84
CA ILE A 99 12.88 -4.54 1.12
C ILE A 99 13.73 -5.64 0.47
N ARG A 100 13.18 -6.85 0.37
CA ARG A 100 13.85 -8.01 -0.21
C ARG A 100 12.90 -8.74 -1.14
N ASP A 101 13.44 -9.15 -2.28
CA ASP A 101 12.82 -10.14 -3.17
C ASP A 101 12.93 -11.51 -2.50
N GLU A 102 11.80 -12.03 -2.04
CA GLU A 102 11.69 -13.31 -1.34
C GLU A 102 10.63 -14.18 -2.01
N SER A 103 10.93 -15.48 -2.20
CA SER A 103 9.99 -16.41 -2.85
C SER A 103 8.69 -16.64 -2.08
N ILE A 104 8.60 -16.16 -0.84
CA ILE A 104 7.40 -16.25 0.00
C ILE A 104 6.51 -15.01 -0.14
N ASN A 105 6.96 -13.96 -0.83
CA ASN A 105 6.19 -12.75 -1.08
C ASN A 105 4.95 -13.11 -1.92
N PRO A 106 3.73 -12.82 -1.45
CA PRO A 106 2.52 -13.16 -2.18
C PRO A 106 2.52 -12.54 -3.58
N PHE A 107 2.18 -13.34 -4.59
CA PHE A 107 2.24 -12.97 -6.01
C PHE A 107 3.62 -12.48 -6.51
N GLY A 108 4.69 -12.67 -5.73
CA GLY A 108 6.03 -12.16 -6.04
C GLY A 108 6.18 -10.64 -5.87
N LEU A 109 5.33 -10.01 -5.04
CA LEU A 109 5.33 -8.55 -4.84
C LEU A 109 6.04 -8.20 -3.54
N ASP A 110 7.05 -7.33 -3.62
CA ASP A 110 7.98 -7.05 -2.52
C ASP A 110 7.59 -5.85 -1.67
N PHE A 111 6.87 -4.89 -2.25
CA PHE A 111 6.33 -3.75 -1.52
C PHE A 111 5.04 -3.23 -2.15
N LEU A 112 4.30 -2.46 -1.37
CA LEU A 112 3.02 -1.86 -1.75
C LEU A 112 3.12 -0.33 -1.73
N VAL A 113 2.37 0.32 -2.61
CA VAL A 113 2.15 1.76 -2.59
C VAL A 113 0.66 2.04 -2.60
N PHE A 114 0.22 2.83 -1.63
CA PHE A 114 -1.18 3.20 -1.45
C PHE A 114 -1.40 4.62 -1.96
N GLY A 115 -2.42 4.82 -2.77
CA GLY A 115 -2.92 6.14 -3.13
C GLY A 115 -4.33 6.40 -2.61
N CYS A 116 -5.04 7.27 -3.32
CA CYS A 116 -6.34 7.79 -2.92
C CYS A 116 -7.46 7.48 -3.92
N ALA A 117 -7.26 6.56 -4.87
CA ALA A 117 -8.34 6.18 -5.77
C ALA A 117 -9.46 5.45 -5.02
N GLY A 118 -10.68 5.50 -5.56
CA GLY A 118 -11.83 4.76 -5.05
C GLY A 118 -12.74 4.26 -6.16
N PHE A 119 -13.60 3.30 -5.85
CA PHE A 119 -14.64 2.82 -6.77
C PHE A 119 -15.83 3.77 -6.80
N THR A 120 -16.35 4.03 -7.98
CA THR A 120 -17.53 4.87 -8.18
C THR A 120 -18.78 4.12 -7.76
N ILE A 121 -19.54 4.69 -6.82
CA ILE A 121 -20.86 4.19 -6.45
C ILE A 121 -21.87 4.55 -7.56
N THR A 122 -22.63 3.55 -8.02
CA THR A 122 -23.54 3.66 -9.18
C THR A 122 -25.02 3.66 -8.80
N ASN A 123 -25.38 3.18 -7.61
CA ASN A 123 -26.76 3.14 -7.11
C ASN A 123 -27.13 4.35 -6.21
N GLY A 124 -26.18 5.24 -5.93
CA GLY A 124 -26.38 6.40 -5.06
C GLY A 124 -26.44 6.11 -3.56
N ASP A 125 -26.12 4.88 -3.12
CA ASP A 125 -26.10 4.52 -1.71
C ASP A 125 -24.71 4.78 -1.10
N PHE A 126 -24.54 5.95 -0.51
CA PHE A 126 -23.30 6.35 0.19
C PHE A 126 -23.30 5.95 1.68
N GLY A 127 -24.37 5.29 2.17
CA GLY A 127 -24.53 4.90 3.57
C GLY A 127 -23.93 3.53 3.92
N GLY A 128 -23.15 2.94 3.01
CA GLY A 128 -22.51 1.62 3.16
C GLY A 128 -23.13 0.51 2.30
N GLY A 129 -24.25 0.76 1.61
CA GLY A 129 -24.86 -0.18 0.66
C GLY A 129 -24.50 0.09 -0.81
N GLY A 130 -23.46 0.89 -1.06
CA GLY A 130 -23.00 1.25 -2.39
C GLY A 130 -22.60 0.04 -3.23
N ILE A 131 -22.88 0.12 -4.53
CA ILE A 131 -22.37 -0.84 -5.53
C ILE A 131 -21.67 -0.11 -6.66
N THR A 132 -20.73 -0.76 -7.33
CA THR A 132 -19.98 -0.19 -8.46
C THR A 132 -20.12 -0.99 -9.75
N ASP A 133 -19.78 -0.37 -10.87
CA ASP A 133 -19.54 -1.03 -12.15
C ASP A 133 -18.03 -1.31 -12.37
N GLY A 134 -17.21 -1.12 -11.33
CA GLY A 134 -15.76 -1.25 -11.36
C GLY A 134 -15.03 0.00 -11.87
N THR A 135 -15.73 1.10 -12.15
CA THR A 135 -15.09 2.37 -12.55
C THR A 135 -14.43 3.03 -11.34
N LEU A 136 -13.17 3.45 -11.49
CA LEU A 136 -12.41 4.16 -10.47
C LEU A 136 -12.49 5.68 -10.67
N PHE A 137 -12.41 6.43 -9.58
CA PHE A 137 -12.14 7.87 -9.56
C PHE A 137 -10.78 8.14 -8.90
N ASP A 138 -10.20 9.31 -9.15
CA ASP A 138 -8.89 9.77 -8.60
C ASP A 138 -7.71 8.82 -8.83
N GLN A 139 -7.77 8.00 -9.89
CA GLN A 139 -6.65 7.13 -10.28
C GLN A 139 -5.51 7.94 -10.91
N ALA A 140 -4.27 7.59 -10.57
CA ALA A 140 -3.11 8.11 -11.29
C ALA A 140 -3.11 7.59 -12.74
N ALA A 141 -2.90 8.46 -13.72
CA ALA A 141 -2.95 8.14 -15.15
C ALA A 141 -1.81 7.22 -15.67
N GLY A 142 -1.06 6.56 -14.78
CA GLY A 142 0.03 5.62 -15.13
C GLY A 142 1.35 6.27 -15.56
N GLU A 143 1.46 7.59 -15.47
CA GLU A 143 2.70 8.31 -15.80
C GLU A 143 3.70 8.37 -14.64
N THR A 144 3.26 8.05 -13.42
CA THR A 144 4.18 8.00 -12.27
C THR A 144 5.18 6.87 -12.47
N ARG A 145 6.43 7.12 -12.07
CA ARG A 145 7.52 6.16 -12.14
C ARG A 145 7.95 5.81 -10.72
N VAL A 146 8.24 4.54 -10.50
CA VAL A 146 8.78 4.03 -9.25
C VAL A 146 10.22 3.62 -9.50
N SER A 147 11.12 4.11 -8.65
CA SER A 147 12.53 3.75 -8.69
C SER A 147 12.96 3.24 -7.31
N VAL A 148 13.88 2.30 -7.31
CA VAL A 148 14.42 1.69 -6.09
C VAL A 148 15.93 1.87 -6.03
N SER A 149 16.46 1.96 -4.81
CA SER A 149 17.88 2.08 -4.54
C SER A 149 18.22 1.42 -3.22
N ALA A 150 19.36 0.73 -3.18
CA ALA A 150 19.88 0.11 -1.96
C ALA A 150 20.80 1.05 -1.16
N ASP A 151 21.42 2.05 -1.82
CA ASP A 151 22.42 2.96 -1.25
C ASP A 151 21.97 4.42 -1.22
N GLY A 152 20.91 4.78 -1.94
CA GLY A 152 20.43 6.15 -2.11
C GLY A 152 21.12 6.93 -3.24
N ASP A 153 22.13 6.33 -3.90
CA ASP A 153 22.94 6.94 -4.94
C ASP A 153 22.62 6.35 -6.33
N ALA A 154 22.60 5.01 -6.43
CA ALA A 154 22.26 4.30 -7.66
C ALA A 154 20.77 3.95 -7.69
N TRP A 155 20.04 4.50 -8.66
CA TRP A 155 18.60 4.34 -8.80
C TRP A 155 18.23 3.51 -10.02
N PHE A 156 17.33 2.56 -9.83
CA PHE A 156 16.80 1.68 -10.87
C PHE A 156 15.30 1.94 -11.02
N VAL A 157 14.88 2.36 -12.22
CA VAL A 157 13.45 2.54 -12.54
C VAL A 157 12.86 1.17 -12.83
N LEU A 158 11.78 0.80 -12.13
CA LEU A 158 11.06 -0.45 -12.38
C LEU A 158 10.43 -0.42 -13.78
N ASP A 159 10.40 -1.55 -14.49
CA ASP A 159 9.87 -1.61 -15.86
C ASP A 159 8.44 -1.05 -15.95
N PRO A 160 8.21 0.09 -16.65
CA PRO A 160 6.89 0.69 -16.78
C PRO A 160 5.87 -0.17 -17.51
N LYS A 161 6.29 -1.24 -18.19
CA LYS A 161 5.39 -2.22 -18.82
C LYS A 161 4.86 -3.27 -17.84
N ARG A 162 5.52 -3.41 -16.68
CA ARG A 162 5.16 -4.34 -15.60
C ARG A 162 4.58 -3.61 -14.39
N ALA A 163 5.09 -2.42 -14.10
CA ALA A 163 4.59 -1.53 -13.07
C ALA A 163 3.12 -1.14 -13.35
N PRO A 164 2.17 -1.51 -12.47
CA PRO A 164 0.77 -1.10 -12.63
C PRO A 164 0.61 0.41 -12.39
N ALA A 165 -0.51 0.98 -12.84
CA ALA A 165 -0.93 2.29 -12.34
C ALA A 165 -1.29 2.19 -10.85
N PHE A 166 -1.04 3.25 -10.07
CA PHE A 166 -1.44 3.28 -8.66
C PHE A 166 -2.95 3.05 -8.50
N ASP A 167 -3.27 2.31 -7.44
CA ASP A 167 -4.61 1.89 -7.02
C ASP A 167 -5.46 1.27 -8.13
N ALA A 168 -4.84 0.71 -9.18
CA ALA A 168 -5.56 0.03 -10.26
C ALA A 168 -6.29 -1.21 -9.70
N TYR A 169 -7.55 -1.00 -9.32
CA TYR A 169 -8.43 -1.97 -8.68
C TYR A 169 -8.00 -2.40 -7.26
N HIS A 170 -7.02 -1.69 -6.69
CA HIS A 170 -6.51 -1.88 -5.34
C HIS A 170 -6.67 -0.64 -4.43
N PRO A 171 -7.79 0.13 -4.45
CA PRO A 171 -8.04 1.16 -3.43
C PRO A 171 -7.80 0.70 -1.99
N THR A 172 -7.48 1.65 -1.12
CA THR A 172 -7.21 1.35 0.30
C THR A 172 -8.46 0.83 1.01
N ASP A 173 -8.34 -0.31 1.69
CA ASP A 173 -9.29 -0.81 2.68
C ASP A 173 -8.66 -0.73 4.08
N GLY A 174 -9.14 0.23 4.87
CA GLY A 174 -8.65 0.51 6.22
C GLY A 174 -8.89 -0.62 7.22
N SER A 175 -9.67 -1.65 6.87
CA SER A 175 -9.89 -2.83 7.72
C SER A 175 -8.88 -3.96 7.48
N GLY A 176 -8.16 -3.94 6.35
CA GLY A 176 -7.24 -5.00 5.95
C GLY A 176 -5.82 -4.91 6.54
N ASP A 177 -4.98 -5.86 6.13
CA ASP A 177 -3.54 -5.89 6.37
C ASP A 177 -2.79 -5.18 5.25
N PHE A 178 -2.13 -4.07 5.60
CA PHE A 178 -1.34 -3.25 4.67
C PHE A 178 -0.01 -3.88 4.24
N GLY A 179 0.32 -5.08 4.72
CA GLY A 179 1.47 -5.86 4.27
C GLY A 179 1.10 -6.97 3.27
N VAL A 180 -0.18 -7.16 2.98
CA VAL A 180 -0.68 -8.21 2.08
C VAL A 180 -1.16 -7.56 0.78
N PRO A 181 -0.61 -7.90 -0.40
CA PRO A 181 -1.11 -7.40 -1.68
C PRO A 181 -2.50 -7.97 -2.00
N VAL A 182 -3.31 -7.17 -2.70
CA VAL A 182 -4.48 -7.69 -3.42
C VAL A 182 -4.00 -8.53 -4.61
N ASN A 183 -4.78 -9.53 -5.02
CA ASN A 183 -4.49 -10.30 -6.23
C ASN A 183 -4.34 -9.36 -7.46
N PRO A 184 -3.16 -9.29 -8.10
CA PRO A 184 -2.92 -8.36 -9.20
C PRO A 184 -3.68 -8.73 -10.48
N ALA A 185 -4.29 -9.92 -10.55
CA ALA A 185 -5.13 -10.34 -11.68
C ALA A 185 -6.55 -9.74 -11.65
N LEU A 186 -6.96 -9.09 -10.55
CA LEU A 186 -8.27 -8.45 -10.48
C LEU A 186 -8.38 -7.30 -11.47
N ALA A 187 -9.52 -7.22 -12.14
CA ALA A 187 -9.84 -6.22 -13.15
C ALA A 187 -11.24 -5.67 -12.95
N LYS A 188 -11.62 -4.66 -13.75
CA LYS A 188 -12.92 -3.98 -13.68
C LYS A 188 -14.11 -4.92 -13.49
N ASP A 189 -14.17 -5.96 -14.31
CA ASP A 189 -15.33 -6.87 -14.38
C ASP A 189 -15.50 -7.71 -13.10
N ASP A 190 -14.44 -7.92 -12.32
CA ASP A 190 -14.53 -8.62 -11.03
C ASP A 190 -15.33 -7.81 -9.99
N PHE A 191 -15.42 -6.49 -10.18
CA PHE A 191 -16.14 -5.56 -9.30
C PHE A 191 -17.51 -5.14 -9.86
N ALA A 192 -17.95 -5.70 -10.99
CA ALA A 192 -19.23 -5.34 -11.58
C ALA A 192 -20.41 -5.71 -10.65
N ALA A 193 -21.24 -4.71 -10.34
CA ALA A 193 -22.34 -4.78 -9.37
C ALA A 193 -21.90 -5.21 -7.94
N ALA A 194 -20.61 -5.11 -7.63
CA ALA A 194 -20.06 -5.47 -6.33
C ALA A 194 -20.21 -4.34 -5.32
N GLY A 195 -20.39 -4.70 -4.05
CA GLY A 195 -20.31 -3.80 -2.89
C GLY A 195 -19.23 -4.28 -1.92
N LEU A 196 -19.17 -3.65 -0.73
CA LEU A 196 -18.11 -3.91 0.26
C LEU A 196 -17.97 -5.38 0.67
N SER A 197 -19.07 -6.14 0.76
CA SER A 197 -19.00 -7.58 1.09
C SER A 197 -18.20 -8.36 0.05
N LYS A 198 -18.39 -8.05 -1.24
CA LYS A 198 -17.65 -8.69 -2.32
C LYS A 198 -16.20 -8.23 -2.34
N PHE A 199 -15.92 -6.98 -1.97
CA PHE A 199 -14.54 -6.47 -1.88
C PHE A 199 -13.76 -7.23 -0.79
N THR A 200 -14.36 -7.48 0.38
CA THR A 200 -13.73 -8.30 1.42
C THR A 200 -13.32 -9.69 0.91
N GLU A 201 -14.17 -10.33 0.09
CA GLU A 201 -13.82 -11.62 -0.53
C GLU A 201 -12.67 -11.50 -1.54
N LEU A 202 -12.70 -10.45 -2.38
CA LEU A 202 -11.70 -10.26 -3.44
C LEU A 202 -10.33 -9.82 -2.89
N TYR A 203 -10.33 -9.06 -1.79
CA TYR A 203 -9.12 -8.56 -1.14
C TYR A 203 -8.49 -9.61 -0.23
N ASP A 204 -9.26 -10.60 0.22
CA ASP A 204 -8.79 -11.73 1.01
C ASP A 204 -7.91 -11.32 2.22
N GLY A 205 -8.36 -10.26 2.92
CA GLY A 205 -7.68 -9.68 4.08
C GLY A 205 -6.61 -8.63 3.75
N SER A 206 -6.32 -8.35 2.48
CA SER A 206 -5.47 -7.23 2.06
C SER A 206 -6.10 -5.88 2.41
N GLY A 207 -5.26 -4.90 2.76
CA GLY A 207 -5.65 -3.50 2.91
C GLY A 207 -5.63 -2.69 1.60
N GLY A 208 -5.43 -3.32 0.44
CA GLY A 208 -5.29 -2.63 -0.85
C GLY A 208 -3.83 -2.33 -1.21
N GLY A 209 -3.64 -1.28 -2.00
CA GLY A 209 -2.34 -0.82 -2.46
C GLY A 209 -1.81 -1.57 -3.68
N THR A 210 -1.13 -0.85 -4.56
CA THR A 210 -0.49 -1.43 -5.75
C THR A 210 0.83 -2.06 -5.37
N GLY A 211 0.99 -3.35 -5.69
CA GLY A 211 2.22 -4.07 -5.42
C GLY A 211 3.26 -3.98 -6.53
N TYR A 212 4.53 -4.04 -6.13
CA TYR A 212 5.70 -3.94 -6.98
C TYR A 212 6.75 -4.99 -6.59
N ASP A 213 7.38 -5.57 -7.60
CA ASP A 213 8.57 -6.43 -7.48
C ASP A 213 9.80 -5.58 -7.81
N ILE A 214 10.84 -5.64 -6.97
CA ILE A 214 12.08 -4.88 -7.15
C ILE A 214 12.95 -5.43 -8.29
N GLY A 215 12.65 -6.63 -8.79
CA GLY A 215 13.29 -7.29 -9.94
C GLY A 215 12.67 -6.95 -11.30
N TRP A 216 11.63 -6.12 -11.37
CA TRP A 216 10.96 -5.75 -12.62
C TRP A 216 11.74 -4.82 -13.54
#